data_AF-A0A7S3NI70-F1
#
_entry.id   AF-A0A7S3NI70-F1
#
_cell.length_a   1.000
_cell.length_b   1.000
_cell.length_c   1.000
_cell.angle_alpha   90.00
_cell.angle_beta   90.00
_cell.angle_gamma   90.00
#
_symmetry.space_group_name_H-M   'P 1'
#
loop_
_entity.id
_entity.type
_entity.pdbx_description
1 polymer ?
#
loop_
_entity_poly.entity_id
_entity_poly.type
_entity_poly.pdbx_seq_one_letter_code
_entity_poly.pdbx_strand_id
1 'polypeptide(L)'
;MQLEKGIIQVLIPAVCLLAAAVVLFSKYRVRNRDRREEYPAVSVPEALRVLTHSNDTEKRKLAAEALCGIMYGEVTIIEELLDEVMRTHAEYCPARADGLTLLDIALEDMLQGSISAARLLLLCTEHDSEWPDEDEWNSFVQAVIVALRATSSSKRHRIAELANAGDSSNLAHAAAILTKRMHHERVTIPEGLFDKKQESCLPDVLPFNTRFCCAECGENLRADLPIEKLRCEICKNVAYCSQKHANVDQERHAFWCCSHIGAPSSSSQSST
;
A
#
# COMPACT_ATOMS: atom_id res chain seq x y z
N MET A 1 -48.52 28.36 3.03
CA MET A 1 -48.10 28.75 4.40
C MET A 1 -47.82 27.59 5.38
N GLN A 2 -48.45 26.41 5.30
CA GLN A 2 -48.06 25.27 6.18
C GLN A 2 -46.90 24.42 5.62
N LEU A 3 -46.73 24.33 4.30
CA LEU A 3 -45.59 23.60 3.69
C LEU A 3 -44.22 24.23 3.96
N GLU A 4 -44.15 25.57 4.07
CA GLU A 4 -42.88 26.29 4.29
C GLU A 4 -42.30 26.05 5.69
N LYS A 5 -43.15 25.76 6.69
CA LYS A 5 -42.69 25.48 8.06
C LYS A 5 -42.05 24.10 8.20
N GLY A 6 -42.50 23.11 7.44
CA GLY A 6 -41.93 21.75 7.48
C GLY A 6 -40.54 21.66 6.85
N ILE A 7 -40.31 22.41 5.76
CA ILE A 7 -39.02 22.42 5.04
C ILE A 7 -37.92 23.07 5.91
N ILE A 8 -38.26 24.14 6.64
CA ILE A 8 -37.32 24.84 7.54
C ILE A 8 -36.93 23.94 8.73
N GLN A 9 -37.85 23.12 9.25
CA GLN A 9 -37.57 22.23 10.39
C GLN A 9 -36.62 21.07 10.07
N VAL A 10 -36.52 20.65 8.80
CA VAL A 10 -35.62 19.55 8.38
C VAL A 10 -34.27 20.07 7.88
N LEU A 11 -34.25 21.21 7.20
CA LEU A 11 -33.03 21.78 6.65
C LEU A 11 -32.05 22.28 7.72
N ILE A 12 -32.56 22.87 8.81
CA ILE A 12 -31.69 23.42 9.86
C ILE A 12 -30.86 22.30 10.53
N PRO A 13 -31.45 21.18 11.01
CA PRO A 13 -30.67 20.07 11.56
C PRO A 13 -29.70 19.45 10.55
N ALA A 14 -30.10 19.28 9.28
CA ALA A 14 -29.24 18.70 8.25
C ALA A 14 -28.01 19.58 7.95
N VAL A 15 -28.20 20.91 7.87
CA VAL A 15 -27.10 21.86 7.71
C VAL A 15 -26.21 21.91 8.94
N CYS A 16 -26.78 21.84 10.15
CA CYS A 16 -26.00 21.76 11.38
C CYS A 16 -25.17 20.48 11.47
N LEU A 17 -25.72 19.33 11.04
CA LEU A 17 -25.00 18.05 10.98
C LEU A 17 -23.87 18.07 9.95
N LEU A 18 -24.13 18.62 8.75
CA LEU A 18 -23.11 18.82 7.71
C LEU A 18 -21.99 19.75 8.17
N ALA A 19 -22.34 20.89 8.80
CA ALA A 19 -21.36 21.81 9.34
C ALA A 19 -20.55 21.18 10.47
N ALA A 20 -21.18 20.41 11.37
CA ALA A 20 -20.49 19.65 12.40
C ALA A 20 -19.56 18.59 11.81
N ALA A 21 -19.99 17.86 10.78
CA ALA A 21 -19.17 16.89 10.06
C ALA A 21 -17.95 17.56 9.39
N VAL A 22 -18.13 18.71 8.73
CA VAL A 22 -17.02 19.48 8.13
C VAL A 22 -16.06 20.01 9.20
N VAL A 23 -16.56 20.49 10.33
CA VAL A 23 -15.72 20.97 11.46
C VAL A 23 -14.98 19.81 12.12
N LEU A 24 -15.62 18.65 12.29
CA LEU A 24 -14.97 17.44 12.81
C LEU A 24 -13.94 16.90 11.82
N PHE A 25 -14.26 16.87 10.52
CA PHE A 25 -13.35 16.41 9.47
C PHE A 25 -12.16 17.35 9.31
N SER A 26 -12.36 18.67 9.37
CA SER A 26 -11.28 19.66 9.33
C SER A 26 -10.43 19.63 10.60
N LYS A 27 -11.02 19.50 11.80
CA LYS A 27 -10.25 19.32 13.04
C LYS A 27 -9.51 17.99 13.10
N TYR A 28 -10.09 16.91 12.57
CA TYR A 28 -9.42 15.62 12.41
C TYR A 28 -8.23 15.75 11.44
N ARG A 29 -8.42 16.44 10.31
CA ARG A 29 -7.38 16.68 9.31
C ARG A 29 -6.25 17.58 9.84
N VAL A 30 -6.56 18.62 10.61
CA VAL A 30 -5.56 19.50 11.24
C VAL A 30 -4.83 18.81 12.38
N ARG A 31 -5.53 18.09 13.26
CA ARG A 31 -4.91 17.37 14.38
C ARG A 31 -4.03 16.20 13.92
N ASN A 32 -4.37 15.60 12.78
CA ASN A 32 -3.50 14.61 12.14
C ASN A 32 -2.32 15.30 11.43
N ARG A 33 -2.51 16.47 10.83
CA ARG A 33 -1.43 17.24 10.18
C ARG A 33 -0.27 17.57 11.12
N ASP A 34 -0.54 17.98 12.36
CA ASP A 34 0.50 18.30 13.35
C ASP A 34 1.25 17.06 13.90
N ARG A 35 0.74 15.83 13.63
CA ARG A 35 1.41 14.56 13.99
C ARG A 35 2.08 13.87 12.79
N ARG A 36 1.83 14.36 11.57
CA ARG A 36 2.29 13.81 10.29
C ARG A 36 3.61 14.43 9.80
N GLU A 37 4.24 15.29 10.58
CA GLU A 37 5.44 16.03 10.17
C GLU A 37 6.74 15.19 10.16
N GLU A 38 6.71 13.92 10.55
CA GLU A 38 7.91 13.07 10.58
C GLU A 38 8.28 12.48 9.21
N TYR A 39 7.29 12.12 8.39
CA TYR A 39 7.52 11.46 7.10
C TYR A 39 6.74 12.12 5.95
N PRO A 40 7.37 12.32 4.77
CA PRO A 40 6.67 12.86 3.61
C PRO A 40 5.61 11.90 3.09
N ALA A 41 4.52 12.41 2.52
CA ALA A 41 3.47 11.56 1.93
C ALA A 41 4.01 10.67 0.79
N VAL A 42 3.45 9.47 0.64
CA VAL A 42 3.83 8.46 -0.36
C VAL A 42 2.65 8.16 -1.28
N SER A 43 2.87 7.86 -2.56
CA SER A 43 1.80 7.28 -3.39
C SER A 43 1.75 5.76 -3.29
N VAL A 44 0.62 5.14 -3.64
CA VAL A 44 0.53 3.67 -3.72
C VAL A 44 1.62 3.07 -4.63
N PRO A 45 1.83 3.54 -5.88
CA PRO A 45 2.94 3.10 -6.72
C PRO A 45 4.33 3.23 -6.07
N GLU A 46 4.59 4.33 -5.37
CA GLU A 46 5.87 4.53 -4.69
C GLU A 46 6.05 3.57 -3.52
N ALA A 47 5.01 3.36 -2.69
CA ALA A 47 5.05 2.43 -1.58
C ALA A 47 5.28 0.99 -2.05
N LEU A 48 4.56 0.55 -3.09
CA LEU A 48 4.75 -0.77 -3.70
C LEU A 48 6.17 -0.92 -4.28
N ARG A 49 6.68 0.11 -4.96
CA ARG A 49 8.06 0.12 -5.48
C ARG A 49 9.09 0.03 -4.36
N VAL A 50 8.86 0.70 -3.23
CA VAL A 50 9.73 0.66 -2.05
C VAL A 50 9.72 -0.72 -1.42
N LEU A 51 8.55 -1.31 -1.22
CA LEU A 51 8.41 -2.68 -0.71
C LEU A 51 9.17 -3.68 -1.59
N THR A 52 9.05 -3.53 -2.91
CA THR A 52 9.68 -4.47 -3.83
C THR A 52 11.18 -4.22 -4.01
N HIS A 53 11.67 -2.97 -4.00
CA HIS A 53 13.05 -2.67 -4.44
C HIS A 53 13.96 -2.01 -3.42
N SER A 54 13.43 -1.50 -2.31
CA SER A 54 14.28 -0.90 -1.27
C SER A 54 15.06 -1.99 -0.52
N ASN A 55 16.36 -1.79 -0.35
CA ASN A 55 17.16 -2.60 0.57
C ASN A 55 17.02 -2.14 2.03
N ASP A 56 16.53 -0.91 2.24
CA ASP A 56 16.27 -0.34 3.57
C ASP A 56 14.99 -0.95 4.17
N THR A 57 15.16 -1.72 5.24
CA THR A 57 14.10 -2.43 5.98
C THR A 57 13.13 -1.47 6.67
N GLU A 58 13.60 -0.36 7.24
CA GLU A 58 12.72 0.62 7.89
C GLU A 58 11.88 1.34 6.85
N LYS A 59 12.46 1.67 5.70
CA LYS A 59 11.72 2.27 4.59
C LYS A 59 10.65 1.31 4.03
N ARG A 60 10.95 0.01 3.94
CA ARG A 60 9.93 -1.01 3.58
C ARG A 60 8.83 -1.10 4.62
N LYS A 61 9.18 -1.10 5.90
CA LYS A 61 8.21 -1.09 7.01
C LYS A 61 7.28 0.12 6.94
N LEU A 62 7.82 1.32 6.76
CA LEU A 62 7.02 2.55 6.60
C LEU A 62 6.07 2.48 5.40
N ALA A 63 6.55 1.96 4.26
CA ALA A 63 5.71 1.75 3.08
C ALA A 63 4.59 0.73 3.33
N ALA A 64 4.87 -0.37 4.04
CA ALA A 64 3.87 -1.35 4.42
C ALA A 64 2.80 -0.72 5.33
N GLU A 65 3.22 0.07 6.33
CA GLU A 65 2.32 0.74 7.26
C GLU A 65 1.43 1.77 6.56
N ALA A 66 1.99 2.56 5.65
CA ALA A 66 1.24 3.52 4.85
C ALA A 66 0.13 2.83 4.05
N LEU A 67 0.44 1.71 3.36
CA LEU A 67 -0.55 0.92 2.63
C LEU A 67 -1.60 0.28 3.56
N CYS A 68 -1.18 -0.29 4.69
CA CYS A 68 -2.10 -0.89 5.67
C CYS A 68 -3.13 0.13 6.20
N GLY A 69 -2.77 1.41 6.27
CA GLY A 69 -3.65 2.49 6.73
C GLY A 69 -4.81 2.80 5.78
N ILE A 70 -4.73 2.38 4.52
CA ILE A 70 -5.74 2.69 3.48
C ILE A 70 -6.28 1.45 2.76
N MET A 71 -5.73 0.26 3.00
CA MET A 71 -6.10 -0.97 2.29
C MET A 71 -7.54 -1.45 2.56
N TYR A 72 -8.11 -1.09 3.72
CA TYR A 72 -9.50 -1.43 4.03
C TYR A 72 -10.48 -0.63 3.15
N GLY A 73 -11.14 -1.32 2.23
CA GLY A 73 -12.21 -0.77 1.40
C GLY A 73 -11.77 -0.18 0.05
N GLU A 74 -10.49 -0.33 -0.32
CA GLU A 74 -9.94 0.22 -1.56
C GLU A 74 -9.46 -0.91 -2.49
N VAL A 75 -10.39 -1.45 -3.29
CA VAL A 75 -10.16 -2.52 -4.29
C VAL A 75 -8.96 -2.18 -5.20
N THR A 76 -8.84 -0.90 -5.56
CA THR A 76 -7.78 -0.37 -6.45
C THR A 76 -6.37 -0.60 -5.91
N ILE A 77 -6.18 -0.71 -4.58
CA ILE A 77 -4.87 -0.94 -3.98
C ILE A 77 -4.46 -2.40 -4.14
N ILE A 78 -5.40 -3.33 -3.95
CA ILE A 78 -5.13 -4.77 -4.17
C ILE A 78 -4.87 -5.01 -5.66
N GLU A 79 -5.62 -4.35 -6.54
CA GLU A 79 -5.37 -4.40 -7.98
C GLU A 79 -3.94 -3.93 -8.33
N GLU A 80 -3.51 -2.75 -7.87
CA GLU A 80 -2.15 -2.26 -8.11
C GLU A 80 -1.09 -3.18 -7.49
N LEU A 81 -1.34 -3.77 -6.32
CA LEU A 81 -0.46 -4.76 -5.72
C LEU A 81 -0.35 -6.01 -6.58
N LEU A 82 -1.47 -6.51 -7.11
CA LEU A 82 -1.47 -7.66 -8.01
C LEU A 82 -0.76 -7.35 -9.31
N ASP A 83 -0.95 -6.15 -9.86
CA ASP A 83 -0.22 -5.71 -11.05
C ASP A 83 1.30 -5.68 -10.82
N GLU A 84 1.74 -5.29 -9.63
CA GLU A 84 3.14 -5.36 -9.23
C GLU A 84 3.65 -6.80 -9.08
N VAL A 85 2.85 -7.69 -8.50
CA VAL A 85 3.17 -9.11 -8.35
C VAL A 85 3.24 -9.82 -9.70
N MET A 86 2.26 -9.55 -10.57
CA MET A 86 2.08 -10.15 -11.90
C MET A 86 2.93 -9.45 -12.97
N ARG A 87 3.51 -8.30 -12.64
CA ARG A 87 4.37 -7.49 -13.51
C ARG A 87 3.63 -6.96 -14.75
N THR A 88 2.36 -6.60 -14.58
CA THR A 88 1.52 -6.06 -15.66
C THR A 88 2.08 -4.74 -16.20
N HIS A 89 2.71 -3.92 -15.33
CA HIS A 89 3.30 -2.62 -15.68
C HIS A 89 4.84 -2.62 -15.62
N ALA A 90 5.47 -3.51 -16.38
CA ALA A 90 6.93 -3.67 -16.40
C ALA A 90 7.69 -2.37 -16.77
N GLU A 91 7.04 -1.43 -17.47
CA GLU A 91 7.58 -0.11 -17.80
C GLU A 91 7.74 0.82 -16.58
N TYR A 92 7.00 0.57 -15.50
CA TYR A 92 7.06 1.35 -14.26
C TYR A 92 7.77 0.59 -13.15
N CYS A 93 7.60 -0.73 -13.09
CA CYS A 93 8.28 -1.58 -12.12
C CYS A 93 8.95 -2.77 -12.82
N PRO A 94 10.21 -2.61 -13.27
CA PRO A 94 10.95 -3.72 -13.84
C PRO A 94 11.16 -4.81 -12.79
N ALA A 95 11.12 -6.06 -13.23
CA ALA A 95 11.37 -7.23 -12.40
C ALA A 95 12.73 -7.11 -11.68
N ARG A 96 12.77 -7.62 -10.44
CA ARG A 96 14.03 -7.76 -9.71
C ARG A 96 14.94 -8.79 -10.39
N ALA A 97 16.24 -8.55 -10.30
CA ALA A 97 17.26 -9.46 -10.83
C ALA A 97 17.26 -10.84 -10.13
N ASP A 98 16.86 -10.89 -8.87
CA ASP A 98 16.74 -12.13 -8.08
C ASP A 98 15.42 -12.88 -8.34
N GLY A 99 14.53 -12.34 -9.18
CA GLY A 99 13.24 -12.93 -9.53
C GLY A 99 12.18 -12.88 -8.44
N LEU A 100 12.48 -12.33 -7.24
CA LEU A 100 11.52 -12.26 -6.14
C LEU A 100 10.39 -11.28 -6.45
N THR A 101 9.18 -11.63 -5.99
CA THR A 101 7.99 -10.78 -6.07
C THR A 101 7.84 -9.88 -4.83
N LEU A 102 6.92 -8.91 -4.88
CA LEU A 102 6.55 -8.12 -3.70
C LEU A 102 6.12 -9.03 -2.53
N LEU A 103 5.28 -10.02 -2.82
CA LEU A 103 4.78 -10.96 -1.81
C LEU A 103 5.91 -11.82 -1.24
N ASP A 104 6.87 -12.24 -2.06
CA ASP A 104 8.07 -12.94 -1.59
C ASP A 104 8.88 -12.13 -0.58
N ILE A 105 8.98 -10.83 -0.79
CA ILE A 105 9.72 -9.92 0.09
C ILE A 105 8.93 -9.66 1.36
N ALA A 106 7.63 -9.42 1.26
CA ALA A 106 6.76 -9.25 2.42
C ALA A 106 6.77 -10.50 3.33
N LEU A 107 6.78 -11.70 2.75
CA LEU A 107 6.93 -12.94 3.53
C LEU A 107 8.29 -13.04 4.23
N GLU A 108 9.38 -12.66 3.55
CA GLU A 108 10.71 -12.67 4.15
C GLU A 108 10.82 -11.65 5.29
N ASP A 109 10.30 -10.43 5.09
CA ASP A 109 10.26 -9.39 6.12
C ASP A 109 9.43 -9.85 7.33
N MET A 110 8.27 -10.50 7.10
CA MET A 110 7.48 -11.10 8.17
C MET A 110 8.26 -12.17 8.93
N LEU A 111 8.95 -13.07 8.22
CA LEU A 111 9.77 -14.13 8.83
C LEU A 111 10.99 -13.58 9.58
N GLN A 112 11.41 -12.35 9.28
CA GLN A 112 12.44 -11.61 10.01
C GLN A 112 11.87 -10.79 11.19
N GLY A 113 10.57 -10.84 11.42
CA GLY A 113 9.91 -10.24 12.58
C GLY A 113 9.09 -8.97 12.29
N SER A 114 8.90 -8.60 11.01
CA SER A 114 8.13 -7.40 10.66
C SER A 114 6.63 -7.62 10.84
N ILE A 115 6.07 -7.00 11.89
CA ILE A 115 4.62 -6.96 12.14
C ILE A 115 3.88 -6.24 11.02
N SER A 116 4.45 -5.18 10.46
CA SER A 116 3.83 -4.39 9.39
C SER A 116 3.73 -5.18 8.09
N ALA A 117 4.74 -6.01 7.78
CA ALA A 117 4.66 -6.94 6.66
C ALA A 117 3.63 -8.05 6.89
N ALA A 118 3.55 -8.59 8.12
CA ALA A 118 2.51 -9.55 8.49
C ALA A 118 1.10 -8.95 8.35
N ARG A 119 0.90 -7.71 8.81
CA ARG A 119 -0.36 -6.97 8.66
C ARG A 119 -0.71 -6.79 7.18
N LEU A 120 0.24 -6.33 6.35
CA LEU A 120 0.04 -6.18 4.92
C LEU A 120 -0.44 -7.49 4.27
N LEU A 121 0.26 -8.60 4.54
CA LEU A 121 -0.10 -9.92 4.00
C LEU A 121 -1.49 -10.39 4.44
N LEU A 122 -1.89 -10.12 5.69
CA LEU A 122 -3.23 -10.44 6.15
C LEU A 122 -4.29 -9.54 5.50
N LEU A 123 -4.05 -8.25 5.33
CA LEU A 123 -5.00 -7.37 4.67
C LEU A 123 -5.20 -7.73 3.20
N CYS A 124 -4.14 -8.09 2.48
CA CYS A 124 -4.23 -8.55 1.09
C CYS A 124 -4.91 -9.91 0.92
N THR A 125 -5.12 -10.66 2.01
CA THR A 125 -5.72 -12.00 1.99
C THR A 125 -7.06 -12.05 2.75
N GLU A 126 -7.65 -10.90 3.06
CA GLU A 126 -8.90 -10.81 3.80
C GLU A 126 -10.10 -10.87 2.85
N HIS A 127 -10.78 -12.01 2.82
CA HIS A 127 -12.07 -12.15 2.14
C HIS A 127 -13.12 -11.26 2.78
N ASP A 128 -13.97 -10.67 1.95
CA ASP A 128 -15.21 -10.10 2.44
C ASP A 128 -16.25 -11.22 2.60
N SER A 129 -16.69 -11.45 3.83
CA SER A 129 -17.66 -12.48 4.16
C SER A 129 -19.07 -12.19 3.66
N GLU A 130 -19.39 -10.93 3.37
CA GLU A 130 -20.71 -10.51 2.89
C GLU A 130 -20.84 -10.71 1.37
N TRP A 131 -19.73 -10.94 0.66
CA TRP A 131 -19.67 -10.96 -0.80
C TRP A 131 -19.35 -12.37 -1.32
N PRO A 132 -19.85 -12.73 -2.51
CA PRO A 132 -19.57 -14.02 -3.15
C PRO A 132 -18.10 -14.14 -3.59
N ASP A 133 -17.65 -15.35 -3.94
CA ASP A 133 -16.27 -15.57 -4.42
C ASP A 133 -16.02 -14.90 -5.77
N GLU A 134 -17.07 -14.79 -6.58
CA GLU A 134 -17.04 -14.17 -7.91
C GLU A 134 -17.04 -12.64 -7.86
N ASP A 135 -17.16 -12.04 -6.68
CA ASP A 135 -16.97 -10.61 -6.53
C ASP A 135 -15.54 -10.20 -6.89
N GLU A 136 -15.38 -8.97 -7.38
CA GLU A 136 -14.10 -8.40 -7.78
C GLU A 136 -13.07 -8.40 -6.63
N TRP A 137 -13.46 -8.01 -5.42
CA TRP A 137 -12.58 -8.02 -4.26
C TRP A 137 -12.11 -9.43 -3.93
N ASN A 138 -13.06 -10.36 -3.77
CA ASN A 138 -12.74 -11.73 -3.41
C ASN A 138 -11.93 -12.43 -4.52
N SER A 139 -12.19 -12.12 -5.80
CA SER A 139 -11.40 -12.60 -6.93
C SER A 139 -9.94 -12.14 -6.84
N PHE A 140 -9.70 -10.88 -6.50
CA PHE A 140 -8.33 -10.38 -6.28
C PHE A 140 -7.65 -11.01 -5.06
N VAL A 141 -8.37 -11.17 -3.94
CA VAL A 141 -7.87 -11.87 -2.76
C VAL A 141 -7.45 -13.31 -3.12
N GLN A 142 -8.23 -14.02 -3.93
CA GLN A 142 -7.86 -15.35 -4.42
C GLN A 142 -6.60 -15.33 -5.29
N ALA A 143 -6.44 -14.32 -6.16
CA ALA A 143 -5.22 -14.15 -6.94
C ALA A 143 -3.99 -13.93 -6.05
N VAL A 144 -4.10 -13.14 -4.97
CA VAL A 144 -3.03 -12.96 -3.97
C VAL A 144 -2.69 -14.30 -3.30
N ILE A 145 -3.70 -15.06 -2.87
CA ILE A 145 -3.50 -16.38 -2.24
C ILE A 145 -2.80 -17.34 -3.21
N VAL A 146 -3.20 -17.38 -4.48
CA VAL A 146 -2.54 -18.20 -5.51
C VAL A 146 -1.07 -17.81 -5.66
N ALA A 147 -0.76 -16.51 -5.72
CA ALA A 147 0.61 -16.01 -5.80
C ALA A 147 1.43 -16.40 -4.56
N LEU A 148 0.87 -16.26 -3.35
CA LEU A 148 1.52 -16.69 -2.10
C LEU A 148 1.81 -18.20 -2.09
N ARG A 149 0.91 -19.02 -2.63
CA ARG A 149 1.11 -20.48 -2.74
C ARG A 149 2.16 -20.85 -3.80
N ALA A 150 2.44 -19.98 -4.76
CA ALA A 150 3.49 -20.17 -5.74
C ALA A 150 4.90 -19.89 -5.17
N THR A 151 4.98 -19.29 -3.97
CA THR A 151 6.27 -19.03 -3.30
C THR A 151 7.00 -20.33 -2.92
N SER A 152 8.30 -20.21 -2.66
CA SER A 152 9.16 -21.37 -2.35
C SER A 152 8.60 -22.23 -1.21
N SER A 153 8.74 -23.56 -1.34
CA SER A 153 8.36 -24.51 -0.29
C SER A 153 9.06 -24.22 1.05
N SER A 154 10.30 -23.74 1.02
CA SER A 154 11.05 -23.35 2.21
C SER A 154 10.39 -22.21 2.99
N LYS A 155 9.96 -21.12 2.32
CA LYS A 155 9.24 -20.03 2.99
C LYS A 155 7.93 -20.50 3.61
N ARG A 156 7.15 -21.31 2.87
CA ARG A 156 5.89 -21.88 3.39
C ARG A 156 6.12 -22.76 4.61
N HIS A 157 7.21 -23.54 4.62
CA HIS A 157 7.58 -24.35 5.79
C HIS A 157 7.91 -23.47 6.99
N ARG A 158 8.75 -22.43 6.82
CA ARG A 158 9.09 -21.49 7.88
C ARG A 158 7.87 -20.76 8.46
N ILE A 159 6.90 -20.41 7.62
CA ILE A 159 5.63 -19.80 8.08
C ILE A 159 4.84 -20.80 8.94
N ALA A 160 4.77 -22.07 8.51
CA ALA A 160 4.11 -23.12 9.29
C ALA A 160 4.83 -23.39 10.62
N GLU A 161 6.16 -23.35 10.66
CA GLU A 161 6.93 -23.45 11.90
C GLU A 161 6.61 -22.27 12.85
N LEU A 162 6.60 -21.04 12.33
CA LEU A 162 6.24 -19.85 13.09
C LEU A 162 4.81 -19.92 13.65
N ALA A 163 3.87 -20.45 12.86
CA ALA A 163 2.49 -20.68 13.29
C ALA A 163 2.35 -21.73 14.41
N ASN A 164 3.26 -22.72 14.43
CA ASN A 164 3.24 -23.86 15.37
C ASN A 164 4.22 -23.71 16.54
N ALA A 165 4.93 -22.59 16.64
CA ALA A 165 5.97 -22.37 17.66
C ALA A 165 5.44 -22.37 19.11
N GLY A 166 4.11 -22.42 19.32
CA GLY A 166 3.48 -22.39 20.63
C GLY A 166 3.58 -21.03 21.33
N ASP A 167 4.13 -20.03 20.64
CA ASP A 167 4.25 -18.66 21.10
C ASP A 167 2.92 -17.90 20.94
N SER A 168 2.62 -17.04 21.91
CA SER A 168 1.43 -16.18 21.90
C SER A 168 1.66 -14.85 21.17
N SER A 169 2.78 -14.70 20.45
CA SER A 169 3.11 -13.47 19.74
C SER A 169 2.15 -13.17 18.58
N ASN A 170 2.00 -11.88 18.25
CA ASN A 170 1.17 -11.44 17.12
C ASN A 170 1.66 -12.02 15.78
N LEU A 171 2.98 -12.25 15.64
CA LEU A 171 3.57 -12.88 14.44
C LEU A 171 3.14 -14.34 14.31
N ALA A 172 3.17 -15.12 15.39
CA ALA A 172 2.73 -16.51 15.37
C ALA A 172 1.24 -16.62 15.00
N HIS A 173 0.40 -15.75 15.57
CA HIS A 173 -1.02 -15.66 15.21
C HIS A 173 -1.24 -15.25 13.74
N ALA A 174 -0.51 -14.24 13.26
CA ALA A 174 -0.60 -13.83 11.87
C ALA A 174 -0.14 -14.94 10.91
N ALA A 175 0.94 -15.66 11.25
CA ALA A 175 1.42 -16.81 10.50
C ALA A 175 0.37 -17.93 10.45
N ALA A 176 -0.32 -18.20 11.56
CA ALA A 176 -1.38 -19.20 11.63
C ALA A 176 -2.58 -18.82 10.73
N ILE A 177 -3.01 -17.56 10.77
CA ILE A 177 -4.11 -17.06 9.91
C ILE A 177 -3.70 -17.15 8.44
N LEU A 178 -2.50 -16.66 8.09
CA LEU A 178 -2.01 -16.70 6.71
C LEU A 178 -1.89 -18.14 6.21
N THR A 179 -1.42 -19.07 7.05
CA THR A 179 -1.34 -20.49 6.73
C THR A 179 -2.72 -21.06 6.39
N LYS A 180 -3.73 -20.79 7.21
CA LYS A 180 -5.10 -21.23 6.97
C LYS A 180 -5.68 -20.65 5.67
N ARG A 181 -5.48 -19.35 5.42
CA ARG A 181 -5.93 -18.69 4.19
C ARG A 181 -5.24 -19.24 2.93
N MET A 182 -3.95 -19.57 3.01
CA MET A 182 -3.24 -20.28 1.93
C MET A 182 -3.78 -21.69 1.66
N HIS A 183 -4.57 -22.26 2.57
CA HIS A 183 -5.32 -23.52 2.39
C HIS A 183 -6.81 -23.28 2.08
N HIS A 184 -7.17 -22.06 1.66
CA HIS A 184 -8.53 -21.63 1.31
C HIS A 184 -9.52 -21.55 2.48
N GLU A 185 -9.03 -21.53 3.72
CA GLU A 185 -9.90 -21.27 4.86
C GLU A 185 -10.19 -19.76 4.99
N ARG A 186 -11.47 -19.40 5.03
CA ARG A 186 -11.94 -18.04 5.28
C ARG A 186 -11.86 -17.71 6.77
N VAL A 187 -10.69 -17.28 7.21
CA VAL A 187 -10.43 -16.88 8.60
C VAL A 187 -10.34 -15.36 8.66
N THR A 188 -11.10 -14.73 9.56
CA THR A 188 -11.05 -13.29 9.79
C THR A 188 -9.84 -12.88 10.63
N ILE A 189 -9.41 -11.63 10.51
CA ILE A 189 -8.36 -11.09 11.39
C ILE A 189 -9.01 -10.79 12.76
N PRO A 190 -8.53 -11.38 13.87
CA PRO A 190 -9.06 -11.08 15.20
C PRO A 190 -8.90 -9.59 15.55
N GLU A 191 -9.94 -9.02 16.17
CA GLU A 191 -9.85 -7.66 16.70
C GLU A 191 -8.70 -7.54 17.70
N GLY A 192 -7.88 -6.50 17.53
CA GLY A 192 -6.74 -6.24 18.41
C GLY A 192 -5.48 -7.05 18.10
N LEU A 193 -5.45 -7.88 17.05
CA LEU A 193 -4.21 -8.54 16.61
C LEU A 193 -3.11 -7.52 16.27
N PHE A 194 -3.50 -6.38 15.71
CA PHE A 194 -2.61 -5.25 15.46
C PHE A 194 -3.05 -4.05 16.30
N ASP A 195 -2.12 -3.46 17.05
CA ASP A 195 -2.41 -2.35 17.96
C ASP A 195 -2.68 -1.06 17.17
N LYS A 196 -3.93 -0.59 17.18
CA LYS A 196 -4.35 0.65 16.49
C LYS A 196 -3.59 1.89 16.98
N LYS A 197 -2.96 1.84 18.16
CA LYS A 197 -2.19 2.97 18.70
C LYS A 197 -0.89 3.27 17.95
N GLN A 198 -0.35 2.32 17.19
CA GLN A 198 0.84 2.54 16.35
C GLN A 198 0.56 3.42 15.12
N GLU A 199 -0.71 3.73 14.83
CA GLU A 199 -1.11 4.49 13.63
C GLU A 199 -0.85 6.01 13.72
N SER A 200 -0.31 6.50 14.84
CA SER A 200 -0.19 7.94 15.09
C SER A 200 1.01 8.65 14.43
N CYS A 201 1.98 7.90 13.88
CA CYS A 201 3.17 8.42 13.18
C CYS A 201 3.39 7.78 11.80
N LEU A 202 2.30 7.46 11.08
CA LEU A 202 2.41 6.82 9.76
C LEU A 202 2.51 7.84 8.63
N PRO A 203 3.25 7.53 7.55
CA PRO A 203 3.24 8.35 6.35
C PRO A 203 1.84 8.48 5.77
N ASP A 204 1.50 9.68 5.30
CA ASP A 204 0.28 9.88 4.54
C ASP A 204 0.36 9.21 3.17
N VAL A 205 -0.78 8.74 2.68
CA VAL A 205 -0.88 8.27 1.30
C VAL A 205 -1.55 9.31 0.41
N LEU A 206 -0.94 9.60 -0.74
CA LEU A 206 -1.52 10.47 -1.75
C LEU A 206 -2.82 9.85 -2.29
N PRO A 207 -3.90 10.62 -2.45
CA PRO A 207 -5.23 10.09 -2.81
C PRO A 207 -5.38 9.76 -4.30
N PHE A 208 -4.27 9.69 -5.05
CA PHE A 208 -4.27 9.46 -6.48
C PHE A 208 -3.06 8.66 -6.93
N ASN A 209 -3.20 7.97 -8.06
CA ASN A 209 -2.12 7.19 -8.66
C ASN A 209 -1.15 8.13 -9.41
N THR A 210 0.06 8.31 -8.88
CA THR A 210 1.09 9.19 -9.46
C THR A 210 1.67 8.71 -10.79
N ARG A 211 1.28 7.54 -11.29
CA ARG A 211 1.61 7.10 -12.66
C ARG A 211 0.78 7.83 -13.70
N PHE A 212 -0.43 8.25 -13.32
CA PHE A 212 -1.45 8.85 -14.19
C PHE A 212 -1.87 10.25 -13.75
N CYS A 213 -1.58 10.66 -12.52
CA CYS A 213 -1.82 12.03 -12.04
C CYS A 213 -0.49 12.71 -11.70
N CYS A 214 -0.45 14.04 -11.83
CA CYS A 214 0.68 14.83 -11.38
C CYS A 214 0.81 14.69 -9.86
N ALA A 215 2.01 14.34 -9.39
CA ALA A 215 2.23 14.11 -7.96
C ALA A 215 2.02 15.35 -7.08
N GLU A 216 2.24 16.54 -7.65
CA GLU A 216 2.09 17.82 -6.96
C GLU A 216 0.65 18.34 -7.00
N CYS A 217 0.09 18.57 -8.20
CA CYS A 217 -1.22 19.20 -8.33
C CYS A 217 -2.40 18.22 -8.43
N GLY A 218 -2.13 16.90 -8.54
CA GLY A 218 -3.16 15.88 -8.70
C GLY A 218 -3.86 15.87 -10.06
N GLU A 219 -3.48 16.75 -11.00
CA GLU A 219 -4.08 16.83 -12.33
C GLU A 219 -3.85 15.52 -13.10
N ASN A 220 -4.89 15.06 -13.78
CA ASN A 220 -4.84 13.85 -14.58
C ASN A 220 -3.96 14.06 -15.83
N LEU A 221 -3.04 13.14 -16.09
CA LEU A 221 -2.03 13.14 -17.15
C LEU A 221 -2.30 12.06 -18.21
N ARG A 222 -3.56 11.67 -18.41
CA ARG A 222 -3.96 10.68 -19.42
C ARG A 222 -3.43 11.05 -20.81
N ALA A 223 -3.18 10.00 -21.60
CA ALA A 223 -2.51 10.08 -22.89
C ALA A 223 -3.28 10.86 -23.97
N ASP A 224 -4.57 11.11 -23.76
CA ASP A 224 -5.44 11.90 -24.63
C ASP A 224 -5.31 13.42 -24.39
N LEU A 225 -4.64 13.82 -23.31
CA LEU A 225 -4.35 15.22 -23.03
C LEU A 225 -3.03 15.63 -23.68
N PRO A 226 -2.93 16.85 -24.26
CA PRO A 226 -1.72 17.33 -24.93
C PRO A 226 -0.58 17.71 -23.95
N ILE A 227 -0.61 17.20 -22.72
CA ILE A 227 0.37 17.53 -21.67
C ILE A 227 1.53 16.54 -21.79
N GLU A 228 2.72 17.05 -22.12
CA GLU A 228 3.94 16.26 -22.08
C GLU A 228 4.24 15.86 -20.62
N LYS A 229 4.16 14.56 -20.33
CA LYS A 229 4.40 14.02 -18.99
C LYS A 229 5.89 13.90 -18.71
N LEU A 230 6.36 14.59 -17.67
CA LEU A 230 7.70 14.37 -17.12
C LEU A 230 7.62 13.23 -16.12
N ARG A 231 8.55 12.27 -16.19
CA ARG A 231 8.63 11.16 -15.24
C ARG A 231 9.97 11.16 -14.53
N CYS A 232 10.00 10.68 -13.29
CA CYS A 232 11.26 10.40 -12.61
C CYS A 232 12.09 9.42 -13.45
N GLU A 233 13.34 9.77 -13.73
CA GLU A 233 14.23 8.94 -14.56
C GLU A 233 14.64 7.63 -13.90
N ILE A 234 14.61 7.60 -12.56
CA ILE A 234 15.03 6.46 -11.74
C ILE A 234 13.88 5.47 -11.58
N CYS A 235 12.75 5.92 -11.01
CA CYS A 235 11.68 5.00 -10.62
C CYS A 235 10.54 4.89 -11.64
N LYS A 236 10.38 5.86 -12.55
CA LYS A 236 9.28 5.98 -13.52
C LYS A 236 7.83 5.97 -12.95
N ASN A 237 7.66 5.72 -11.66
CA ASN A 237 6.39 5.61 -10.92
C ASN A 237 5.71 6.94 -10.59
N VAL A 238 6.40 8.05 -10.82
CA VAL A 238 5.91 9.40 -10.52
C VAL A 238 5.98 10.25 -11.77
N ALA A 239 4.88 10.93 -12.05
CA ALA A 239 4.70 11.81 -13.20
C ALA A 239 4.34 13.25 -12.78
N TYR A 240 4.72 14.21 -13.63
CA TYR A 240 4.51 15.64 -13.44
C TYR A 240 4.05 16.29 -14.74
N CYS A 241 3.16 17.28 -14.66
CA CYS A 241 2.77 18.10 -15.81
C CYS A 241 3.78 19.19 -16.18
N SER A 242 4.76 19.48 -15.31
CA SER A 242 5.79 20.49 -15.55
C SER A 242 7.04 20.28 -14.70
N GLN A 243 8.18 20.83 -15.15
CA GLN A 243 9.43 20.79 -14.39
C GLN A 243 9.30 21.53 -13.05
N LYS A 244 8.47 22.58 -13.00
CA LYS A 244 8.18 23.30 -11.76
C LYS A 244 7.58 22.38 -10.71
N HIS A 245 6.58 21.58 -11.07
CA HIS A 245 5.97 20.63 -10.14
C HIS A 245 6.93 19.51 -9.72
N ALA A 246 7.77 19.03 -10.65
CA ALA A 246 8.82 18.08 -10.32
C ALA A 246 9.82 18.64 -9.30
N ASN A 247 10.18 19.92 -9.40
CA ASN A 247 11.09 20.58 -8.45
C ASN A 247 10.45 20.79 -7.07
N VAL A 248 9.15 21.10 -7.02
CA VAL A 248 8.42 21.26 -5.74
C VAL A 248 8.31 19.91 -5.01
N ASP A 249 8.01 18.84 -5.75
CA ASP A 249 7.84 17.50 -5.18
C ASP A 249 9.18 16.78 -4.89
N GLN A 250 10.32 17.38 -5.27
CA GLN A 250 11.61 16.72 -5.29
C GLN A 250 11.99 16.12 -3.93
N GLU A 251 11.79 16.86 -2.83
CA GLU A 251 12.14 16.39 -1.48
C GLU A 251 11.27 15.21 -1.04
N ARG A 252 9.95 15.30 -1.26
CA ARG A 252 8.99 14.23 -0.96
C ARG A 252 9.32 12.97 -1.76
N HIS A 253 9.51 13.13 -3.07
CA HIS A 253 9.81 12.01 -3.95
C HIS A 253 11.18 11.39 -3.67
N ALA A 254 12.21 12.20 -3.39
CA ALA A 254 13.55 11.71 -3.10
C ALA A 254 13.57 10.79 -1.87
N PHE A 255 12.75 11.08 -0.86
CA PHE A 255 12.61 10.20 0.31
C PHE A 255 12.15 8.81 -0.09
N TRP A 256 11.18 8.67 -1.01
CA TRP A 256 10.60 7.40 -1.42
C TRP A 256 11.31 6.72 -2.59
N CYS A 257 12.00 7.48 -3.44
CA CYS A 257 12.66 6.95 -4.63
C CYS A 257 13.76 5.93 -4.28
N CYS A 258 13.78 4.79 -4.97
CA CYS A 258 14.81 3.75 -4.82
C CYS A 258 15.91 3.96 -5.88
N SER A 259 16.86 4.86 -5.62
CA SER A 259 17.98 5.20 -6.51
C SER A 259 19.07 4.12 -6.61
N HIS A 260 19.04 3.11 -5.75
CA HIS A 260 20.07 2.06 -5.67
C HIS A 260 19.57 0.67 -6.10
N ILE A 261 18.80 0.62 -7.19
CA ILE A 261 18.56 -0.68 -7.85
C ILE A 261 19.83 -0.97 -8.62
N GLY A 262 20.65 -1.85 -8.04
CA GLY A 262 22.06 -2.06 -8.37
C GLY A 262 22.39 -1.83 -9.85
N ALA A 263 23.27 -0.86 -10.09
CA ALA A 263 24.11 -0.94 -11.28
C ALA A 263 24.72 -2.35 -11.30
N PRO A 264 24.69 -3.09 -12.42
CA PRO A 264 25.37 -4.36 -12.50
C PRO A 264 26.82 -4.12 -12.05
N SER A 265 27.24 -4.84 -11.01
CA SER A 265 28.62 -4.82 -10.56
C SER A 265 29.49 -5.16 -11.76
N SER A 266 30.21 -4.17 -12.28
CA SER A 266 31.23 -4.33 -13.31
C SER A 266 32.42 -5.09 -12.73
N SER A 267 32.25 -6.39 -12.58
CA SER A 267 33.31 -7.38 -12.38
C SER A 267 33.14 -8.40 -13.51
N SER A 268 34.03 -8.59 -14.47
CA SER A 268 35.48 -8.44 -14.42
C SER A 268 36.00 -8.17 -15.84
N GLN A 269 36.74 -7.08 -16.01
CA GLN A 269 37.84 -7.09 -16.96
C GLN A 269 38.90 -8.01 -16.38
N SER A 270 39.03 -9.21 -16.92
CA SER A 270 40.24 -10.00 -16.79
C SER A 270 40.82 -10.14 -18.18
N SER A 271 41.84 -9.33 -18.41
CA SER A 271 42.81 -9.41 -19.49
C SER A 271 43.44 -10.80 -19.51
N THR A 272 43.38 -11.48 -20.65
CA THR A 272 44.50 -12.08 -21.40
C THR A 272 43.97 -12.57 -22.73
#